data_AF-A0A959X6H8-F1
#
_entry.id   AF-A0A959X6H8-F1
#
_cell.length_a   1.000
_cell.length_b   1.000
_cell.length_c   1.000
_cell.angle_alpha   90.00
_cell.angle_beta   90.00
_cell.angle_gamma   90.00
#
_symmetry.space_group_name_H-M   'P 1'
#
loop_
_entity.id
_entity.type
_entity.pdbx_description
1 polymer ?
#
loop_
_entity_poly.entity_id
_entity_poly.type
_entity_poly.pdbx_seq_one_letter_code
_entity_poly.pdbx_strand_id
1 'polypeptide(L)'
;MTVPLFLLDWARRPGPRRALAEARTRAEAGRLGPRGRLEVDLTPAERADVGQMLKASWAASSDPVPVAVLRAALKSHGVTLEELLVEVGGPLRDLRAERAAARSARSSDREDGRALLTTLAESVDPAVVERCLVGAGSWAQRAEQIAAVIRHLDARSPLSAGVDATSSTPGLPVRLGVLAARMFGDAHALDRGAGLGRAVARFAAGRAATAGRPYVDPVSDPAAWHEAWAAVGVMCDGVSTQVLALNLPLVGDGPAARLCAVAGEPVWLTLRTLRQPFSLAEGTPEVFVCENPAIVEAAADAFGAASCPLVCTFGVPNLAATTLLSALAPSTTLRVRADGDAVGWSIVGRLLELPGAERWRMPDGLKAYEEELLDDLLSDLGRPAPGVTPHHGR
;
A
#
# COMPACT_ATOMS: atom_id res chain seq x y z
N MET A 1 -22.50 -52.99 -1.02
CA MET A 1 -22.73 -54.05 -0.02
C MET A 1 -23.00 -53.38 1.32
N THR A 2 -23.99 -53.86 2.08
CA THR A 2 -24.35 -53.26 3.37
C THR A 2 -23.43 -53.79 4.46
N VAL A 3 -22.86 -52.90 5.29
CA VAL A 3 -22.08 -53.30 6.46
C VAL A 3 -22.98 -54.06 7.45
N PRO A 4 -22.62 -55.29 7.87
CA PRO A 4 -23.40 -56.04 8.86
C PRO A 4 -23.64 -55.28 10.17
N LEU A 5 -24.86 -55.37 10.72
CA LEU A 5 -25.27 -54.64 11.92
C LEU A 5 -24.33 -54.87 13.12
N PHE A 6 -23.85 -56.10 13.32
CA PHE A 6 -22.93 -56.41 14.42
C PHE A 6 -21.58 -55.67 14.30
N LEU A 7 -21.12 -55.37 13.07
CA LEU A 7 -19.91 -54.57 12.87
C LEU A 7 -20.15 -53.10 13.17
N LEU A 8 -21.35 -52.59 12.92
CA LEU A 8 -21.75 -51.24 13.30
C LEU A 8 -21.87 -51.11 14.81
N ASP A 9 -22.45 -52.11 15.48
CA ASP A 9 -22.53 -52.15 16.94
C ASP A 9 -21.15 -52.28 17.58
N TRP A 10 -20.25 -53.08 16.99
CA TRP A 10 -18.85 -53.13 17.39
C TRP A 10 -18.16 -51.78 17.20
N ALA A 11 -18.30 -51.15 16.03
CA ALA A 11 -17.68 -49.85 15.72
C ALA A 11 -18.14 -48.70 16.64
N ARG A 12 -19.34 -48.80 17.22
CA ARG A 12 -19.88 -47.83 18.19
C ARG A 12 -19.29 -47.99 19.60
N ARG A 13 -18.64 -49.11 19.91
CA ARG A 13 -18.02 -49.33 21.22
C ARG A 13 -16.84 -48.35 21.43
N PRO A 14 -16.55 -47.95 22.68
CA PRO A 14 -15.53 -46.93 22.97
C PRO A 14 -14.17 -47.19 22.33
N GLY A 15 -13.64 -48.42 22.40
CA GLY A 15 -12.35 -48.77 21.83
C GLY A 15 -12.30 -48.70 20.30
N PRO A 16 -13.16 -49.47 19.59
CA PRO A 16 -13.28 -49.44 18.14
C PRO A 16 -13.55 -48.03 17.60
N ARG A 17 -14.41 -47.23 18.24
CA ARG A 17 -14.68 -45.86 17.83
C ARG A 17 -13.41 -45.01 17.77
N ARG A 18 -12.53 -45.11 18.78
CA ARG A 18 -11.26 -44.37 18.82
C ARG A 18 -10.25 -44.91 17.81
N ALA A 19 -10.13 -46.23 17.68
CA ALA A 19 -9.28 -46.85 16.67
C ALA A 19 -9.70 -46.50 15.24
N LEU A 20 -11.00 -46.52 14.95
CA LEU A 20 -11.58 -46.15 13.65
C LEU A 20 -11.46 -44.64 13.37
N ALA A 21 -11.57 -43.78 14.40
CA ALA A 21 -11.31 -42.35 14.24
C ALA A 21 -9.84 -42.05 13.86
N GLU A 22 -8.88 -42.75 14.47
CA GLU A 22 -7.47 -42.66 14.09
C GLU A 22 -7.23 -43.25 12.70
N ALA A 23 -7.86 -44.38 12.37
CA ALA A 23 -7.80 -44.97 11.04
C ALA A 23 -8.34 -44.00 9.97
N ARG A 24 -9.48 -43.34 10.22
CA ARG A 24 -10.04 -42.29 9.36
C ARG A 24 -9.05 -41.15 9.19
N THR A 25 -8.52 -40.61 10.27
CA THR A 25 -7.56 -39.49 10.22
C THR A 25 -6.33 -39.84 9.39
N ARG A 26 -5.78 -41.05 9.53
CA ARG A 26 -4.66 -41.52 8.71
C ARG A 26 -5.07 -41.81 7.27
N ALA A 27 -6.26 -42.35 7.03
CA ALA A 27 -6.77 -42.62 5.69
C ALA A 27 -6.96 -41.32 4.92
N GLU A 28 -7.64 -40.34 5.52
CA GLU A 28 -7.91 -39.03 4.90
C GLU A 28 -6.63 -38.22 4.66
N ALA A 29 -5.60 -38.41 5.50
CA ALA A 29 -4.28 -37.83 5.28
C ALA A 29 -3.41 -38.59 4.26
N GLY A 30 -3.88 -39.71 3.70
CA GLY A 30 -3.10 -40.56 2.79
C GLY A 30 -1.92 -41.29 3.46
N ARG A 31 -1.99 -41.50 4.78
CA ARG A 31 -0.94 -42.13 5.60
C ARG A 31 -1.30 -43.52 6.12
N LEU A 32 -2.48 -44.04 5.79
CA LEU A 32 -2.91 -45.38 6.18
C LEU A 32 -2.37 -46.44 5.20
N GLY A 33 -1.09 -46.77 5.34
CA GLY A 33 -0.45 -47.82 4.55
C GLY A 33 -0.87 -49.24 4.97
N PRO A 34 -0.65 -50.26 4.12
CA PRO A 34 -1.03 -51.65 4.40
C PRO A 34 -0.29 -52.25 5.62
N ARG A 35 0.89 -51.72 5.97
CA ARG A 35 1.67 -52.09 7.17
C ARG A 35 1.54 -51.07 8.31
N GLY A 36 0.55 -50.17 8.22
CA GLY A 36 0.33 -49.13 9.21
C GLY A 36 0.02 -49.70 10.59
N ARG A 37 0.30 -48.88 11.61
CA ARG A 37 -0.04 -49.14 13.01
C ARG A 37 -0.84 -47.95 13.52
N LEU A 38 -1.98 -48.18 14.15
CA LEU A 38 -2.78 -47.11 14.76
C LEU A 38 -2.33 -46.97 16.21
N GLU A 39 -1.66 -45.85 16.49
CA GLU A 39 -1.20 -45.50 17.82
C GLU A 39 -2.32 -44.74 18.51
N VAL A 40 -3.08 -45.46 19.35
CA VAL A 40 -4.20 -44.92 20.10
C VAL A 40 -4.04 -45.37 21.55
N ASP A 41 -4.06 -44.43 22.47
CA ASP A 41 -3.99 -44.70 23.91
C ASP A 41 -5.33 -45.26 24.40
N LEU A 42 -5.46 -46.59 24.49
CA LEU A 42 -6.70 -47.29 24.83
C LEU A 42 -6.62 -47.87 26.25
N THR A 43 -7.68 -47.66 27.03
CA THR A 43 -7.87 -48.31 28.34
C THR A 43 -7.99 -49.84 28.20
N PRO A 44 -7.78 -50.64 29.27
CA PRO A 44 -7.94 -52.09 29.19
C PRO A 44 -9.32 -52.55 28.68
N ALA A 45 -10.40 -51.85 29.06
CA ALA A 45 -11.74 -52.13 28.57
C ALA A 45 -11.89 -51.83 27.05
N GLU A 46 -11.35 -50.69 26.60
CA GLU A 46 -11.34 -50.33 25.17
C GLU A 46 -10.49 -51.29 24.32
N ARG A 47 -9.36 -51.78 24.87
CA ARG A 47 -8.54 -52.81 24.23
C ARG A 47 -9.28 -54.14 24.15
N ALA A 48 -10.07 -54.51 25.15
CA ALA A 48 -10.91 -55.69 25.09
C ALA A 48 -11.95 -55.60 23.96
N ASP A 49 -12.57 -54.44 23.77
CA ASP A 49 -13.51 -54.20 22.66
C ASP A 49 -12.86 -54.35 21.28
N VAL A 50 -11.69 -53.74 21.06
CA VAL A 50 -10.94 -53.87 19.80
C VAL A 50 -10.42 -55.31 19.61
N GLY A 51 -10.07 -55.98 20.72
CA GLY A 51 -9.58 -57.34 20.78
C GLY A 51 -10.57 -58.40 20.26
N GLN A 52 -11.87 -58.09 20.22
CA GLN A 52 -12.89 -58.95 19.62
C GLN A 52 -12.64 -59.21 18.13
N MET A 53 -12.06 -58.23 17.43
CA MET A 53 -11.70 -58.35 16.01
C MET A 53 -10.23 -58.70 15.77
N LEU A 54 -9.32 -58.34 16.68
CA LEU A 54 -7.90 -58.65 16.55
C LEU A 54 -7.59 -60.04 17.12
N LYS A 55 -7.18 -60.11 18.40
CA LYS A 55 -6.93 -61.33 19.19
C LYS A 55 -6.90 -60.96 20.67
N ALA A 56 -7.23 -61.91 21.54
CA ALA A 56 -7.10 -61.73 23.00
C ALA A 56 -5.66 -61.41 23.44
N SER A 57 -4.65 -61.97 22.77
CA SER A 57 -3.24 -61.68 23.06
C SER A 57 -2.83 -60.23 22.76
N TRP A 58 -3.45 -59.59 21.76
CA TRP A 58 -3.24 -58.17 21.48
C TRP A 58 -3.95 -57.29 22.51
N ALA A 59 -5.15 -57.68 22.96
CA ALA A 59 -5.89 -56.93 23.98
C ALA A 59 -5.12 -56.84 25.31
N ALA A 60 -4.36 -57.89 25.64
CA ALA A 60 -3.49 -57.95 26.83
C ALA A 60 -2.11 -57.26 26.65
N SER A 61 -1.75 -56.84 25.43
CA SER A 61 -0.49 -56.13 25.17
C SER A 61 -0.66 -54.61 25.21
N SER A 62 0.43 -53.85 25.06
CA SER A 62 0.42 -52.40 24.84
C SER A 62 0.67 -52.02 23.38
N ASP A 63 0.65 -52.99 22.46
CA ASP A 63 0.99 -52.75 21.06
C ASP A 63 -0.04 -51.86 20.35
N PRO A 64 0.39 -51.04 19.37
CA PRO A 64 -0.51 -50.36 18.45
C PRO A 64 -1.41 -51.34 17.69
N VAL A 65 -2.59 -50.87 17.25
CA VAL A 65 -3.51 -51.69 16.42
C VAL A 65 -2.86 -51.93 15.06
N PRO A 66 -2.53 -53.16 14.66
CA PRO A 66 -1.94 -53.42 13.35
C PRO A 66 -3.02 -53.31 12.26
N VAL A 67 -2.86 -52.38 11.32
CA VAL A 67 -3.87 -52.12 10.27
C VAL A 67 -4.08 -53.35 9.38
N ALA A 68 -3.02 -54.11 9.10
CA ALA A 68 -3.11 -55.35 8.35
C ALA A 68 -4.02 -56.39 9.03
N VAL A 69 -3.94 -56.50 10.36
CA VAL A 69 -4.75 -57.45 11.14
C VAL A 69 -6.20 -56.97 11.20
N LEU A 70 -6.41 -55.68 11.45
CA LEU A 70 -7.75 -55.08 11.43
C LEU A 70 -8.43 -55.24 10.06
N ARG A 71 -7.73 -54.96 8.96
CA ARG A 71 -8.25 -55.17 7.59
C ARG A 71 -8.56 -56.64 7.31
N ALA A 72 -7.71 -57.57 7.76
CA ALA A 72 -7.96 -59.00 7.58
C ALA A 72 -9.21 -59.46 8.33
N ALA A 73 -9.40 -59.01 9.57
CA ALA A 73 -10.58 -59.32 10.38
C ALA A 73 -11.88 -58.77 9.76
N LEU A 74 -11.87 -57.51 9.31
CA LEU A 74 -13.02 -56.94 8.62
C LEU A 74 -13.31 -57.68 7.30
N LYS A 75 -12.27 -58.04 6.55
CA LYS A 75 -12.39 -58.78 5.30
C LYS A 75 -13.00 -60.17 5.50
N SER A 76 -12.73 -60.87 6.60
CA SER A 76 -13.40 -62.15 6.92
C SER A 76 -14.90 -62.01 7.16
N HIS A 77 -15.37 -60.79 7.45
CA HIS A 77 -16.78 -60.44 7.56
C HIS A 77 -17.34 -59.76 6.30
N GLY A 78 -16.59 -59.78 5.18
CA GLY A 78 -17.03 -59.24 3.89
C GLY A 78 -17.01 -57.72 3.78
N VAL A 79 -16.32 -57.00 4.68
CA VAL A 79 -16.27 -55.53 4.71
C VAL A 79 -14.82 -55.05 4.71
N THR A 80 -14.50 -54.03 3.94
CA THR A 80 -13.20 -53.34 3.99
C THR A 80 -13.19 -52.31 5.13
N LEU A 81 -11.99 -51.95 5.59
CA LEU A 81 -11.85 -50.89 6.59
C LEU A 81 -12.44 -49.57 6.06
N GLU A 82 -12.22 -49.26 4.79
CA GLU A 82 -12.71 -48.06 4.14
C GLU A 82 -14.25 -48.03 4.06
N GLU A 83 -14.91 -49.15 3.71
CA GLU A 83 -16.37 -49.25 3.72
C GLU A 83 -16.94 -49.05 5.13
N LEU A 84 -16.34 -49.66 6.16
CA LEU A 84 -16.76 -49.46 7.55
C LEU A 84 -16.57 -48.00 8.00
N LEU A 85 -15.44 -47.37 7.64
CA LEU A 85 -15.19 -45.98 7.95
C LEU A 85 -16.25 -45.08 7.29
N VAL A 86 -16.57 -45.32 6.02
CA VAL A 86 -17.59 -44.57 5.27
C VAL A 86 -18.97 -44.72 5.89
N GLU A 87 -19.36 -45.94 6.25
CA GLU A 87 -20.67 -46.21 6.85
C GLU A 87 -20.82 -45.53 8.23
N VAL A 88 -19.74 -45.51 9.04
CA VAL A 88 -19.77 -44.97 10.41
C VAL A 88 -19.61 -43.44 10.45
N GLY A 89 -18.96 -42.83 9.47
CA GLY A 89 -18.59 -41.40 9.52
C GLY A 89 -18.79 -40.60 8.22
N GLY A 90 -19.45 -41.16 7.20
CA GLY A 90 -19.64 -40.53 5.90
C GLY A 90 -18.43 -40.65 4.95
N PRO A 91 -18.50 -40.10 3.73
CA PRO A 91 -17.43 -40.20 2.74
C PRO A 91 -16.03 -39.82 3.28
N LEU A 92 -14.99 -40.57 2.90
CA LEU A 92 -13.61 -40.24 3.25
C LEU A 92 -13.12 -39.09 2.36
N ARG A 93 -12.47 -38.09 2.97
CA ARG A 93 -11.83 -36.98 2.26
C ARG A 93 -10.41 -37.33 1.84
N ASP A 94 -10.00 -36.95 0.64
CA ASP A 94 -8.59 -37.00 0.27
C ASP A 94 -7.94 -35.64 0.54
N LEU A 95 -7.47 -35.44 1.78
CA LEU A 95 -6.87 -34.18 2.20
C LEU A 95 -5.57 -33.88 1.43
N ARG A 96 -4.89 -34.91 0.91
CA ARG A 96 -3.69 -34.72 0.08
C ARG A 96 -4.07 -34.16 -1.29
N ALA A 97 -5.08 -34.74 -1.92
CA ALA A 97 -5.61 -34.26 -3.20
C ALA A 97 -6.23 -32.86 -3.04
N GLU A 98 -7.02 -32.61 -2.00
CA GLU A 98 -7.57 -31.27 -1.72
C GLU A 98 -6.48 -30.22 -1.56
N ARG A 99 -5.41 -30.53 -0.78
CA ARG A 99 -4.26 -29.62 -0.62
C ARG A 99 -3.49 -29.42 -1.94
N ALA A 100 -3.40 -30.45 -2.78
CA ALA A 100 -2.76 -30.35 -4.09
C ALA A 100 -3.58 -29.48 -5.04
N ALA A 101 -4.90 -29.68 -5.10
CA ALA A 101 -5.83 -28.87 -5.86
C ALA A 101 -5.78 -27.41 -5.42
N ALA A 102 -5.82 -27.14 -4.11
CA ALA A 102 -5.74 -25.77 -3.58
C ALA A 102 -4.37 -25.10 -3.84
N ARG A 103 -3.27 -25.87 -3.94
CA ARG A 103 -1.96 -25.34 -4.37
C ARG A 103 -1.94 -25.05 -5.87
N SER A 104 -2.47 -25.96 -6.69
CA SER A 104 -2.57 -25.78 -8.13
C SER A 104 -3.46 -24.59 -8.50
N ALA A 105 -4.63 -24.45 -7.87
CA ALA A 105 -5.53 -23.32 -8.08
C ALA A 105 -4.87 -21.97 -7.73
N ARG A 106 -4.13 -21.90 -6.61
CA ARG A 106 -3.37 -20.69 -6.25
C ARG A 106 -2.22 -20.41 -7.23
N SER A 107 -1.62 -21.44 -7.81
CA SER A 107 -0.58 -21.26 -8.83
C SER A 107 -1.18 -20.70 -10.12
N SER A 108 -2.32 -21.26 -10.56
CA SER A 108 -3.07 -20.79 -11.73
C SER A 108 -3.52 -19.35 -11.55
N ASP A 109 -4.19 -19.01 -10.44
CA ASP A 109 -4.65 -17.63 -10.17
C ASP A 109 -3.51 -16.60 -10.24
N ARG A 110 -2.32 -16.95 -9.75
CA ARG A 110 -1.12 -16.09 -9.83
C ARG A 110 -0.60 -15.96 -11.25
N GLU A 111 -0.59 -17.05 -12.01
CA GLU A 111 -0.17 -17.07 -13.41
C GLU A 111 -1.14 -16.25 -14.28
N ASP A 112 -2.44 -16.46 -14.11
CA ASP A 112 -3.50 -15.73 -14.82
C ASP A 112 -3.41 -14.22 -14.55
N GLY A 113 -3.24 -13.82 -13.29
CA GLY A 113 -3.08 -12.41 -12.93
C GLY A 113 -1.83 -11.76 -13.53
N ARG A 114 -0.68 -12.45 -13.50
CA ARG A 114 0.55 -11.99 -14.17
C ARG A 114 0.35 -11.87 -15.67
N ALA A 115 -0.15 -12.93 -16.30
CA ALA A 115 -0.31 -13.02 -17.74
C ALA A 115 -1.22 -11.89 -18.26
N LEU A 116 -2.31 -11.60 -17.54
CA LEU A 116 -3.22 -10.51 -17.90
C LEU A 116 -2.52 -9.14 -17.89
N LEU A 117 -1.77 -8.82 -16.83
CA LEU A 117 -1.07 -7.53 -16.73
C LEU A 117 0.11 -7.41 -17.71
N THR A 118 0.85 -8.48 -17.94
CA THR A 118 1.90 -8.52 -18.96
C THR A 118 1.33 -8.31 -20.35
N THR A 119 0.18 -8.94 -20.67
CA THR A 119 -0.50 -8.74 -21.96
C THR A 119 -1.04 -7.31 -22.11
N LEU A 120 -1.51 -6.71 -21.01
CA LEU A 120 -2.01 -5.34 -21.02
C LEU A 120 -0.90 -4.32 -21.34
N ALA A 121 0.32 -4.55 -20.87
CA ALA A 121 1.48 -3.72 -21.20
C ALA A 121 2.79 -4.50 -21.06
N GLU A 122 3.29 -5.03 -22.18
CA GLU A 122 4.51 -5.86 -22.23
C GLU A 122 5.77 -5.11 -21.79
N SER A 123 5.76 -3.77 -21.87
CA SER A 123 6.88 -2.92 -21.46
C SER A 123 7.03 -2.79 -19.94
N VAL A 124 6.05 -3.23 -19.15
CA VAL A 124 6.11 -3.12 -17.68
C VAL A 124 6.98 -4.23 -17.12
N ASP A 125 7.97 -3.84 -16.30
CA ASP A 125 8.86 -4.79 -15.61
C ASP A 125 8.06 -5.86 -14.83
N PRO A 126 8.36 -7.16 -15.00
CA PRO A 126 7.70 -8.25 -14.28
C PRO A 126 7.69 -8.08 -12.74
N ALA A 127 8.72 -7.47 -12.16
CA ALA A 127 8.77 -7.16 -10.74
C ALA A 127 7.75 -6.08 -10.33
N VAL A 128 7.42 -5.13 -11.22
CA VAL A 128 6.33 -4.16 -11.00
C VAL A 128 4.99 -4.88 -11.09
N VAL A 129 4.79 -5.75 -12.09
CA VAL A 129 3.57 -6.58 -12.23
C VAL A 129 3.32 -7.38 -10.94
N GLU A 130 4.33 -8.08 -10.45
CA GLU A 130 4.30 -8.81 -9.18
C GLU A 130 3.89 -7.89 -8.00
N ARG A 131 4.51 -6.71 -7.86
CA ARG A 131 4.16 -5.72 -6.82
C ARG A 131 2.72 -5.20 -6.90
N CYS A 132 2.09 -5.23 -8.07
CA CYS A 132 0.68 -4.85 -8.23
C CYS A 132 -0.26 -5.91 -7.65
N LEU A 133 0.14 -7.19 -7.65
CA LEU A 133 -0.71 -8.32 -7.29
C LEU A 133 -0.49 -8.82 -5.86
N VAL A 134 0.70 -8.63 -5.30
CA VAL A 134 1.03 -9.03 -3.93
C VAL A 134 0.04 -8.47 -2.90
N GLY A 135 -0.39 -9.34 -1.98
CA GLY A 135 -1.36 -9.01 -0.93
C GLY A 135 -2.83 -9.07 -1.36
N ALA A 136 -3.14 -9.39 -2.62
CA ALA A 136 -4.50 -9.67 -3.07
C ALA A 136 -4.99 -11.07 -2.65
N GLY A 137 -6.29 -11.21 -2.38
CA GLY A 137 -6.92 -12.52 -2.15
C GLY A 137 -7.02 -13.39 -3.42
N SER A 138 -7.15 -12.75 -4.58
CA SER A 138 -7.02 -13.35 -5.92
C SER A 138 -6.21 -12.39 -6.79
N TRP A 139 -5.17 -12.92 -7.43
CA TRP A 139 -4.33 -12.17 -8.35
C TRP A 139 -5.04 -11.93 -9.68
N ALA A 140 -5.78 -12.92 -10.17
CA ALA A 140 -6.59 -12.77 -11.39
C ALA A 140 -7.62 -11.64 -11.22
N GLN A 141 -8.39 -11.64 -10.12
CA GLN A 141 -9.38 -10.60 -9.86
C GLN A 141 -8.74 -9.21 -9.73
N ARG A 142 -7.59 -9.09 -9.04
CA ARG A 142 -6.89 -7.80 -8.94
C ARG A 142 -6.39 -7.32 -10.30
N ALA A 143 -5.83 -8.22 -11.10
CA ALA A 143 -5.37 -7.91 -12.45
C ALA A 143 -6.52 -7.43 -13.34
N GLU A 144 -7.70 -8.06 -13.25
CA GLU A 144 -8.91 -7.63 -13.97
C GLU A 144 -9.35 -6.22 -13.57
N GLN A 145 -9.35 -5.91 -12.28
CA GLN A 145 -9.68 -4.57 -11.78
C GLN A 145 -8.69 -3.51 -12.28
N ILE A 146 -7.39 -3.80 -12.23
CA ILE A 146 -6.35 -2.91 -12.79
C ILE A 146 -6.59 -2.72 -14.29
N ALA A 147 -6.79 -3.81 -15.03
CA ALA A 147 -7.02 -3.77 -16.47
C ALA A 147 -8.30 -3.01 -16.84
N ALA A 148 -9.34 -3.08 -16.02
CA ALA A 148 -10.56 -2.31 -16.21
C ALA A 148 -10.30 -0.79 -16.07
N VAL A 149 -9.57 -0.38 -15.02
CA VAL A 149 -9.21 1.04 -14.82
C VAL A 149 -8.34 1.55 -15.97
N ILE A 150 -7.29 0.81 -16.30
CA ILE A 150 -6.36 1.21 -17.36
C ILE A 150 -7.04 1.30 -18.72
N ARG A 151 -7.83 0.29 -19.11
CA ARG A 151 -8.59 0.33 -20.38
C ARG A 151 -9.61 1.47 -20.41
N HIS A 152 -10.28 1.75 -19.30
CA HIS A 152 -11.21 2.88 -19.20
C HIS A 152 -10.49 4.22 -19.44
N LEU A 153 -9.29 4.38 -18.87
CA LEU A 153 -8.49 5.60 -19.03
C LEU A 153 -7.89 5.71 -20.44
N ASP A 154 -7.38 4.60 -20.99
CA ASP A 154 -6.83 4.56 -22.35
C ASP A 154 -7.92 4.92 -23.39
N ALA A 155 -9.15 4.43 -23.22
CA ALA A 155 -10.29 4.76 -24.08
C ALA A 155 -10.72 6.24 -24.03
N ARG A 156 -10.28 6.99 -23.02
CA ARG A 156 -10.52 8.44 -22.89
C ARG A 156 -9.36 9.29 -23.41
N SER A 157 -8.20 8.67 -23.63
CA SER A 157 -7.03 9.36 -24.14
C SER A 157 -7.23 9.74 -25.61
N PRO A 158 -6.94 10.99 -26.02
CA PRO A 158 -7.06 11.39 -27.43
C PRO A 158 -6.18 10.56 -28.38
N LEU A 159 -5.19 9.83 -27.86
CA LEU A 159 -4.33 8.92 -28.63
C LEU A 159 -5.01 7.60 -29.05
N SER A 160 -6.13 7.21 -28.44
CA SER A 160 -6.85 5.97 -28.79
C SER A 160 -7.97 6.17 -29.83
N ALA A 161 -8.31 7.42 -30.15
CA ALA A 161 -9.26 7.76 -31.20
C ALA A 161 -8.51 7.96 -32.53
N GLY A 162 -8.40 6.91 -33.33
CA GLY A 162 -7.97 7.01 -34.74
C GLY A 162 -9.03 7.66 -35.63
N VAL A 163 -9.53 8.86 -35.28
CA VAL A 163 -10.68 9.51 -35.94
C VAL A 163 -10.46 11.02 -36.13
N ASP A 164 -10.85 11.49 -37.32
CA ASP A 164 -10.77 12.84 -37.87
C ASP A 164 -10.74 14.03 -36.89
N ALA A 165 -9.80 14.93 -37.14
CA ALA A 165 -9.47 16.15 -36.41
C ALA A 165 -10.57 17.25 -36.38
N THR A 166 -11.84 16.91 -36.56
CA THR A 166 -12.94 17.88 -36.61
C THR A 166 -14.02 17.70 -35.54
N SER A 167 -13.99 16.67 -34.68
CA SER A 167 -15.07 16.49 -33.68
C SER A 167 -14.75 15.82 -32.33
N SER A 168 -13.51 15.48 -32.01
CA SER A 168 -13.19 14.92 -30.68
C SER A 168 -12.58 15.96 -29.74
N THR A 169 -13.39 16.53 -28.85
CA THR A 169 -12.88 17.26 -27.67
C THR A 169 -12.01 16.29 -26.86
N PRO A 170 -10.71 16.58 -26.62
CA PRO A 170 -9.87 15.76 -25.74
C PRO A 170 -10.59 15.52 -24.42
N GLY A 171 -10.65 14.26 -23.97
CA GLY A 171 -11.24 13.94 -22.68
C GLY A 171 -10.51 14.73 -21.58
N LEU A 172 -11.21 15.68 -20.93
CA LEU A 172 -10.64 16.40 -19.80
C LEU A 172 -10.16 15.41 -18.73
N PRO A 173 -9.05 15.71 -18.02
CA PRO A 173 -8.54 14.80 -17.01
C PRO A 173 -9.59 14.53 -15.92
N VAL A 174 -9.67 13.30 -15.42
CA VAL A 174 -10.68 12.89 -14.44
C VAL A 174 -10.12 13.00 -13.03
N ARG A 175 -10.93 13.43 -12.05
CA ARG A 175 -10.53 13.42 -10.64
C ARG A 175 -10.52 12.00 -10.08
N LEU A 176 -9.48 11.65 -9.32
CA LEU A 176 -9.30 10.29 -8.76
C LEU A 176 -10.55 9.78 -8.02
N GLY A 177 -11.10 10.56 -7.08
CA GLY A 177 -12.30 10.16 -6.33
C GLY A 177 -13.56 10.02 -7.20
N VAL A 178 -13.67 10.80 -8.28
CA VAL A 178 -14.79 10.67 -9.24
C VAL A 178 -14.63 9.41 -10.08
N LEU A 179 -13.42 9.07 -10.50
CA LEU A 179 -13.12 7.81 -11.18
C LEU A 179 -13.47 6.62 -10.28
N ALA A 180 -13.01 6.65 -9.02
CA ALA A 180 -13.25 5.61 -8.05
C ALA A 180 -14.76 5.39 -7.80
N ALA A 181 -15.50 6.47 -7.52
CA ALA A 181 -16.95 6.39 -7.29
C ALA A 181 -17.71 5.84 -8.51
N ARG A 182 -17.31 6.23 -9.73
CA ARG A 182 -17.97 5.76 -10.97
C ARG A 182 -17.69 4.30 -11.26
N MET A 183 -16.47 3.83 -11.04
CA MET A 183 -16.08 2.46 -11.39
C MET A 183 -16.42 1.44 -10.30
N PHE A 184 -16.43 1.87 -9.03
CA PHE A 184 -16.51 0.96 -7.88
C PHE A 184 -17.62 1.30 -6.88
N GLY A 185 -18.38 2.38 -7.10
CA GLY A 185 -19.37 2.85 -6.14
C GLY A 185 -18.79 3.40 -4.83
N ASP A 186 -17.46 3.59 -4.78
CA ASP A 186 -16.72 4.04 -3.61
C ASP A 186 -15.66 5.07 -4.04
N ALA A 187 -15.79 6.31 -3.55
CA ALA A 187 -14.87 7.41 -3.86
C ALA A 187 -13.44 7.18 -3.35
N HIS A 188 -13.23 6.23 -2.43
CA HIS A 188 -11.94 5.93 -1.80
C HIS A 188 -11.29 4.64 -2.33
N ALA A 189 -11.94 3.92 -3.25
CA ALA A 189 -11.46 2.64 -3.77
C ALA A 189 -10.08 2.71 -4.45
N LEU A 190 -9.70 3.90 -4.94
CA LEU A 190 -8.42 4.16 -5.61
C LEU A 190 -7.46 5.05 -4.80
N ASP A 191 -7.76 5.33 -3.53
CA ASP A 191 -6.89 6.13 -2.66
C ASP A 191 -5.58 5.40 -2.35
N ARG A 192 -4.58 6.15 -1.87
CA ARG A 192 -3.27 5.61 -1.47
C ARG A 192 -3.39 4.57 -0.34
N GLY A 193 -4.42 4.69 0.50
CA GLY A 193 -4.78 3.72 1.55
C GLY A 193 -5.40 2.42 1.01
N ALA A 194 -5.97 2.43 -0.18
CA ALA A 194 -6.64 1.28 -0.77
C ALA A 194 -5.67 0.36 -1.54
N GLY A 195 -5.86 -0.95 -1.40
CA GLY A 195 -5.02 -1.94 -2.07
C GLY A 195 -5.08 -1.85 -3.61
N LEU A 196 -6.26 -1.57 -4.16
CA LEU A 196 -6.47 -1.40 -5.60
C LEU A 196 -5.83 -0.10 -6.10
N GLY A 197 -6.03 1.02 -5.39
CA GLY A 197 -5.39 2.30 -5.71
C GLY A 197 -3.87 2.20 -5.84
N ARG A 198 -3.22 1.55 -4.85
CA ARG A 198 -1.76 1.28 -4.91
C ARG A 198 -1.35 0.46 -6.11
N ALA A 199 -2.12 -0.58 -6.44
CA ALA A 199 -1.81 -1.47 -7.55
C ALA A 199 -1.95 -0.76 -8.90
N VAL A 200 -3.01 0.02 -9.10
CA VAL A 200 -3.21 0.80 -10.32
C VAL A 200 -2.11 1.86 -10.48
N ALA A 201 -1.79 2.60 -9.43
CA ALA A 201 -0.73 3.61 -9.47
C ALA A 201 0.63 2.98 -9.83
N ARG A 202 1.00 1.84 -9.23
CA ARG A 202 2.24 1.11 -9.57
C ARG A 202 2.27 0.67 -11.02
N PHE A 203 1.16 0.13 -11.52
CA PHE A 203 1.07 -0.29 -12.91
C PHE A 203 1.19 0.91 -13.87
N ALA A 204 0.53 2.03 -13.56
CA ALA A 204 0.63 3.27 -14.33
C ALA A 204 2.06 3.84 -14.32
N ALA A 205 2.73 3.87 -13.16
CA ALA A 205 4.14 4.26 -13.05
C ALA A 205 5.05 3.32 -13.86
N GLY A 206 4.80 2.01 -13.82
CA GLY A 206 5.50 1.02 -14.64
C GLY A 206 5.35 1.26 -16.14
N ARG A 207 4.14 1.63 -16.60
CA ARG A 207 3.90 1.99 -18.01
C ARG A 207 4.60 3.28 -18.44
N ALA A 208 4.70 4.25 -17.53
CA ALA A 208 5.32 5.55 -17.79
C ALA A 208 6.86 5.52 -17.68
N ALA A 209 7.43 4.47 -17.09
CA ALA A 209 8.86 4.33 -16.91
C ALA A 209 9.58 4.19 -18.26
N THR A 210 10.70 4.91 -18.40
CA THR A 210 11.57 4.89 -19.59
C THR A 210 13.03 4.97 -19.15
N ALA A 211 13.98 4.81 -20.07
CA ALA A 211 15.40 4.96 -19.75
C ALA A 211 15.74 6.34 -19.15
N GLY A 212 15.03 7.41 -19.54
CA GLY A 212 15.21 8.76 -19.01
C GLY A 212 14.35 9.09 -17.78
N ARG A 213 13.41 8.22 -17.41
CA ARG A 213 12.52 8.37 -16.24
C ARG A 213 12.33 6.99 -15.61
N PRO A 214 13.27 6.54 -14.76
CA PRO A 214 13.20 5.21 -14.17
C PRO A 214 11.99 5.06 -13.25
N TYR A 215 11.56 3.82 -13.03
CA TYR A 215 10.45 3.53 -12.13
C TYR A 215 10.79 3.93 -10.68
N VAL A 216 9.87 4.67 -10.06
CA VAL A 216 9.83 4.95 -8.62
C VAL A 216 8.53 4.37 -8.08
N ASP A 217 8.54 3.70 -6.93
CA ASP A 217 7.29 3.19 -6.35
C ASP A 217 6.40 4.38 -5.92
N PRO A 218 5.24 4.60 -6.58
CA PRO A 218 4.36 5.72 -6.25
C PRO A 218 3.80 5.64 -4.83
N VAL A 219 3.87 4.49 -4.17
CA VAL A 219 3.40 4.35 -2.79
C VAL A 219 4.39 4.95 -1.80
N SER A 220 5.69 5.00 -2.10
CA SER A 220 6.70 5.56 -1.19
C SER A 220 6.84 7.08 -1.30
N ASP A 221 6.43 7.68 -2.40
CA ASP A 221 6.65 9.10 -2.69
C ASP A 221 5.35 9.80 -3.15
N PRO A 222 4.87 10.84 -2.44
CA PRO A 222 3.73 11.65 -2.88
C PRO A 222 3.87 12.24 -4.30
N ALA A 223 5.06 12.67 -4.71
CA ALA A 223 5.28 13.20 -6.06
C ALA A 223 5.07 12.11 -7.10
N ALA A 224 5.72 10.96 -6.92
CA ALA A 224 5.56 9.80 -7.79
C ALA A 224 4.11 9.29 -7.82
N TRP A 225 3.36 9.36 -6.71
CA TRP A 225 1.91 9.08 -6.69
C TRP A 225 1.14 9.97 -7.65
N HIS A 226 1.36 11.28 -7.58
CA HIS A 226 0.70 12.25 -8.45
C HIS A 226 1.10 12.07 -9.91
N GLU A 227 2.38 11.82 -10.19
CA GLU A 227 2.89 11.58 -11.54
C GLU A 227 2.31 10.30 -12.16
N ALA A 228 2.22 9.22 -11.38
CA ALA A 228 1.65 7.95 -11.85
C ALA A 228 0.20 8.10 -12.32
N TRP A 229 -0.63 8.80 -11.55
CA TRP A 229 -2.02 9.09 -11.94
C TRP A 229 -2.11 10.08 -13.10
N ALA A 230 -1.26 11.12 -13.11
CA ALA A 230 -1.23 12.09 -14.19
C ALA A 230 -0.85 11.44 -15.54
N ALA A 231 0.05 10.47 -15.53
CA ALA A 231 0.48 9.72 -16.72
C ALA A 231 -0.67 8.97 -17.42
N VAL A 232 -1.74 8.65 -16.67
CA VAL A 232 -2.97 8.01 -17.19
C VAL A 232 -4.17 8.98 -17.22
N GLY A 233 -3.91 10.29 -17.22
CA GLY A 233 -4.95 11.31 -17.37
C GLY A 233 -5.83 11.53 -16.13
N VAL A 234 -5.36 11.14 -14.95
CA VAL A 234 -6.07 11.28 -13.68
C VAL A 234 -5.43 12.38 -12.83
N MET A 235 -6.26 13.30 -12.35
CA MET A 235 -5.86 14.33 -11.40
C MET A 235 -6.14 13.85 -9.97
N CYS A 236 -5.06 13.73 -9.19
CA CYS A 236 -5.15 13.72 -7.73
C CYS A 236 -5.63 15.07 -7.20
N ASP A 237 -6.10 15.08 -5.96
CA ASP A 237 -6.45 16.31 -5.27
C ASP A 237 -5.23 17.25 -5.21
N GLY A 238 -5.45 18.52 -5.53
CA GLY A 238 -4.40 19.52 -5.56
C GLY A 238 -4.72 20.77 -4.76
N VAL A 239 -5.86 20.80 -4.05
CA VAL A 239 -6.27 21.95 -3.24
C VAL A 239 -6.11 21.72 -1.75
N SER A 240 -6.24 20.49 -1.26
CA SER A 240 -6.03 20.20 0.17
C SER A 240 -4.54 20.10 0.54
N THR A 241 -3.66 20.00 -0.46
CA THR A 241 -2.19 20.07 -0.26
C THR A 241 -1.73 21.50 -0.51
N GLN A 242 -1.23 22.15 0.53
CA GLN A 242 -0.95 23.59 0.54
C GLN A 242 0.31 23.93 1.33
N VAL A 243 0.89 25.10 1.06
CA VAL A 243 2.04 25.69 1.75
C VAL A 243 1.73 27.16 2.00
N LEU A 244 2.13 27.68 3.16
CA LEU A 244 1.91 29.08 3.53
C LEU A 244 3.14 29.90 3.15
N ALA A 245 2.95 31.06 2.56
CA ALA A 245 4.05 31.95 2.18
C ALA A 245 3.75 33.40 2.60
N LEU A 246 4.79 34.13 3.01
CA LEU A 246 4.74 35.56 3.32
C LEU A 246 5.84 36.27 2.52
N ASN A 247 5.47 37.37 1.86
CA ASN A 247 6.38 38.24 1.09
C ASN A 247 7.33 37.50 0.14
N LEU A 248 6.90 36.36 -0.42
CA LEU A 248 7.71 35.56 -1.31
C LEU A 248 7.68 36.15 -2.73
N PRO A 249 8.77 36.73 -3.26
CA PRO A 249 8.72 37.48 -4.51
C PRO A 249 8.75 36.54 -5.72
N LEU A 250 7.63 35.85 -5.97
CA LEU A 250 7.48 34.99 -7.14
C LEU A 250 7.15 35.82 -8.39
N VAL A 251 7.84 35.53 -9.49
CA VAL A 251 7.63 36.15 -10.81
C VAL A 251 7.02 35.16 -11.79
N GLY A 252 6.22 35.71 -12.72
CA GLY A 252 5.54 34.96 -13.77
C GLY A 252 4.05 35.28 -13.87
N ASP A 253 3.39 34.76 -14.90
CA ASP A 253 1.96 34.98 -15.13
C ASP A 253 1.07 33.95 -14.42
N GLY A 254 1.65 33.05 -13.62
CA GLY A 254 0.92 31.99 -12.93
C GLY A 254 0.11 32.48 -11.71
N PRO A 255 -0.87 31.70 -11.23
CA PRO A 255 -1.61 31.98 -10.00
C PRO A 255 -0.71 32.14 -8.77
N ALA A 256 0.36 31.35 -8.65
CA ALA A 256 1.29 31.44 -7.53
C ALA A 256 1.93 32.84 -7.42
N ALA A 257 2.45 33.38 -8.53
CA ALA A 257 3.02 34.73 -8.57
C ALA A 257 1.98 35.81 -8.23
N ARG A 258 0.74 35.68 -8.76
CA ARG A 258 -0.34 36.63 -8.44
C ARG A 258 -0.77 36.60 -6.98
N LEU A 259 -0.84 35.41 -6.37
CA LEU A 259 -1.19 35.28 -4.94
C LEU A 259 -0.07 35.83 -4.06
N CYS A 260 1.19 35.55 -4.40
CA CYS A 260 2.35 36.06 -3.67
C CYS A 260 2.61 37.57 -3.86
N ALA A 261 1.89 38.24 -4.77
CA ALA A 261 1.96 39.69 -4.92
C ALA A 261 1.27 40.45 -3.76
N VAL A 262 0.51 39.75 -2.91
CA VAL A 262 -0.05 40.35 -1.68
C VAL A 262 1.10 40.66 -0.72
N ALA A 263 1.31 41.94 -0.46
CA ALA A 263 2.38 42.41 0.41
C ALA A 263 1.94 42.43 1.87
N GLY A 264 2.75 41.84 2.75
CA GLY A 264 2.62 41.87 4.19
C GLY A 264 1.61 40.92 4.81
N GLU A 265 0.92 40.11 4.01
CA GLU A 265 -0.06 39.14 4.50
C GLU A 265 0.31 37.72 4.08
N PRO A 266 0.14 36.72 4.97
CA PRO A 266 0.35 35.32 4.62
C PRO A 266 -0.66 34.83 3.58
N VAL A 267 -0.19 34.10 2.56
CA VAL A 267 -1.02 33.52 1.51
C VAL A 267 -0.83 32.01 1.38
N TRP A 268 -1.95 31.29 1.28
CA TRP A 268 -1.94 29.85 1.00
C TRP A 268 -1.73 29.59 -0.49
N LEU A 269 -0.67 28.85 -0.81
CA LEU A 269 -0.43 28.29 -2.13
C LEU A 269 -0.82 26.82 -2.12
N THR A 270 -1.77 26.44 -2.98
CA THR A 270 -2.11 25.04 -3.18
C THR A 270 -1.18 24.39 -4.21
N LEU A 271 -1.04 23.07 -4.17
CA LEU A 271 -0.31 22.36 -5.23
C LEU A 271 -0.87 22.70 -6.63
N ARG A 272 -2.18 22.93 -6.75
CA ARG A 272 -2.82 23.37 -7.99
C ARG A 272 -2.30 24.72 -8.47
N THR A 273 -2.08 25.69 -7.57
CA THR A 273 -1.55 27.01 -7.93
C THR A 273 -0.08 26.96 -8.38
N LEU A 274 0.68 25.97 -7.88
CA LEU A 274 2.09 25.73 -8.19
C LEU A 274 2.32 24.95 -9.50
N ARG A 275 1.26 24.49 -10.19
CA ARG A 275 1.40 23.73 -11.45
C ARG A 275 1.80 24.58 -12.65
N GLN A 276 1.53 25.88 -12.61
CA GLN A 276 1.96 26.79 -13.68
C GLN A 276 3.37 27.26 -13.41
N PRO A 277 4.19 27.53 -14.45
CA PRO A 277 5.55 28.02 -14.25
C PRO A 277 5.59 29.28 -13.40
N PHE A 278 6.57 29.33 -12.51
CA PHE A 278 6.94 30.49 -11.70
C PHE A 278 8.46 30.44 -11.47
N SER A 279 9.04 31.58 -11.15
CA SER A 279 10.43 31.69 -10.69
C SER A 279 10.50 32.59 -9.47
N LEU A 280 11.60 32.51 -8.71
CA LEU A 280 11.90 33.52 -7.70
C LEU A 280 12.45 34.78 -8.38
N ALA A 281 12.10 35.96 -7.88
CA ALA A 281 12.68 37.21 -8.36
C ALA A 281 14.21 37.20 -8.19
N GLU A 282 14.93 37.62 -9.24
CA GLU A 282 16.38 37.76 -9.19
C GLU A 282 16.82 38.66 -8.03
N GLY A 283 17.94 38.31 -7.39
CA GLY A 283 18.47 39.07 -6.27
C GLY A 283 17.76 38.83 -4.94
N THR A 284 16.91 37.80 -4.82
CA THR A 284 16.42 37.31 -3.51
C THR A 284 17.50 36.44 -2.87
N PRO A 285 18.25 36.92 -1.85
CA PRO A 285 19.43 36.22 -1.37
C PRO A 285 19.10 35.03 -0.47
N GLU A 286 18.03 35.15 0.32
CA GLU A 286 17.57 34.13 1.23
C GLU A 286 16.05 34.10 1.33
N VAL A 287 15.54 32.89 1.57
CA VAL A 287 14.14 32.63 1.92
C VAL A 287 14.14 31.84 3.22
N PHE A 288 13.44 32.34 4.22
CA PHE A 288 13.29 31.66 5.50
C PHE A 288 12.24 30.57 5.39
N VAL A 289 12.45 29.47 6.11
CA VAL A 289 11.55 28.32 6.13
C VAL A 289 11.33 27.87 7.57
N CYS A 290 10.08 27.86 8.02
CA CYS A 290 9.67 27.39 9.35
C CYS A 290 8.62 26.28 9.25
N GLU A 291 8.40 25.55 10.35
CA GLU A 291 7.32 24.58 10.44
C GLU A 291 6.02 25.26 10.88
N ASN A 292 6.13 26.15 11.87
CA ASN A 292 5.02 26.66 12.64
C ASN A 292 4.41 27.94 12.04
N PRO A 293 3.09 27.98 11.80
CA PRO A 293 2.41 29.17 11.27
C PRO A 293 2.51 30.39 12.20
N ALA A 294 2.65 30.20 13.52
CA ALA A 294 2.73 31.30 14.48
C ALA A 294 3.92 32.24 14.19
N ILE A 295 5.01 31.71 13.61
CA ILE A 295 6.16 32.52 13.19
C ILE A 295 5.82 33.42 12.01
N VAL A 296 5.01 32.92 11.08
CA VAL A 296 4.54 33.68 9.92
C VAL A 296 3.57 34.77 10.33
N GLU A 297 2.62 34.44 11.21
CA GLU A 297 1.67 35.40 11.78
C GLU A 297 2.40 36.52 12.51
N ALA A 298 3.32 36.18 13.41
CA ALA A 298 4.11 37.16 14.16
C ALA A 298 5.00 38.03 13.25
N ALA A 299 5.56 37.47 12.17
CA ALA A 299 6.35 38.23 11.21
C ALA A 299 5.50 39.21 10.39
N ALA A 300 4.30 38.79 9.98
CA ALA A 300 3.33 39.65 9.31
C ALA A 300 2.87 40.79 10.24
N ASP A 301 2.51 40.47 11.49
CA ASP A 301 2.09 41.47 12.48
C ASP A 301 3.19 42.49 12.81
N ALA A 302 4.44 42.02 12.95
CA ALA A 302 5.56 42.87 13.34
C ALA A 302 6.10 43.74 12.20
N PHE A 303 6.14 43.22 10.97
CA PHE A 303 6.87 43.85 9.87
C PHE A 303 6.04 44.07 8.60
N GLY A 304 4.88 43.42 8.47
CA GLY A 304 4.06 43.47 7.26
C GLY A 304 4.89 43.26 6.00
N ALA A 305 4.78 44.17 5.03
CA ALA A 305 5.50 44.11 3.76
C ALA A 305 7.04 44.22 3.89
N ALA A 306 7.55 44.63 5.05
CA ALA A 306 8.98 44.73 5.31
C ALA A 306 9.60 43.43 5.83
N SER A 307 8.80 42.39 6.12
CA SER A 307 9.33 41.08 6.53
C SER A 307 10.08 40.41 5.39
N CYS A 308 11.18 39.71 5.71
CA CYS A 308 11.86 38.81 4.78
C CYS A 308 10.91 37.77 4.17
N PRO A 309 11.21 37.26 2.95
CA PRO A 309 10.48 36.14 2.37
C PRO A 309 10.48 34.92 3.29
N LEU A 310 9.31 34.40 3.61
CA LEU A 310 9.12 33.30 4.55
C LEU A 310 8.15 32.26 3.99
N VAL A 311 8.50 30.98 4.14
CA VAL A 311 7.67 29.83 3.76
C VAL A 311 7.43 28.98 5.00
N CYS A 312 6.18 28.67 5.30
CA CYS A 312 5.83 27.75 6.37
C CYS A 312 5.34 26.42 5.79
N THR A 313 5.97 25.33 6.20
CA THR A 313 5.63 23.97 5.76
C THR A 313 4.38 23.43 6.43
N PHE A 314 3.96 24.02 7.56
CA PHE A 314 2.80 23.66 8.35
C PHE A 314 2.85 22.17 8.77
N GLY A 315 3.92 21.82 9.48
CA GLY A 315 4.29 20.44 9.79
C GLY A 315 5.26 19.81 8.79
N VAL A 316 5.23 18.48 8.66
CA VAL A 316 6.07 17.72 7.73
C VAL A 316 5.84 18.18 6.28
N PRO A 317 6.91 18.53 5.52
CA PRO A 317 6.79 19.04 4.16
C PRO A 317 5.94 18.12 3.26
N ASN A 318 4.80 18.66 2.83
CA ASN A 318 3.91 18.01 1.87
C ASN A 318 4.32 18.33 0.42
N LEU A 319 3.61 17.78 -0.56
CA LEU A 319 4.00 17.95 -1.97
C LEU A 319 3.96 19.41 -2.46
N ALA A 320 3.11 20.28 -1.91
CA ALA A 320 3.11 21.70 -2.27
C ALA A 320 4.37 22.40 -1.72
N ALA A 321 4.71 22.15 -0.45
CA ALA A 321 5.93 22.67 0.17
C ALA A 321 7.18 22.18 -0.56
N THR A 322 7.29 20.88 -0.84
CA THR A 322 8.42 20.31 -1.59
C THR A 322 8.49 20.88 -3.01
N THR A 323 7.37 20.98 -3.73
CA THR A 323 7.34 21.54 -5.09
C THR A 323 7.84 22.99 -5.10
N LEU A 324 7.37 23.81 -4.15
CA LEU A 324 7.80 25.19 -4.03
C LEU A 324 9.28 25.26 -3.68
N LEU A 325 9.70 24.65 -2.57
CA LEU A 325 11.08 24.76 -2.07
C LEU A 325 12.11 24.18 -3.04
N SER A 326 11.81 23.07 -3.73
CA SER A 326 12.70 22.53 -4.77
C SER A 326 12.83 23.46 -5.99
N ALA A 327 11.79 24.23 -6.33
CA ALA A 327 11.86 25.23 -7.39
C ALA A 327 12.67 26.47 -6.97
N LEU A 328 12.69 26.81 -5.69
CA LEU A 328 13.44 27.96 -5.15
C LEU A 328 14.92 27.63 -4.91
N ALA A 329 15.23 26.42 -4.41
CA ALA A 329 16.55 26.00 -3.94
C ALA A 329 17.72 26.31 -4.92
N PRO A 330 17.59 26.21 -6.26
CA PRO A 330 18.68 26.54 -7.17
C PRO A 330 19.07 28.04 -7.21
N SER A 331 18.25 28.94 -6.67
CA SER A 331 18.37 30.40 -6.88
C SER A 331 18.46 31.23 -5.60
N THR A 332 18.43 30.62 -4.42
CA THR A 332 18.48 31.31 -3.12
C THR A 332 19.03 30.39 -2.04
N THR A 333 19.52 30.97 -0.93
CA THR A 333 19.75 30.20 0.30
C THR A 333 18.42 29.93 1.00
N LEU A 334 18.15 28.68 1.38
CA LEU A 334 16.98 28.33 2.19
C LEU A 334 17.39 28.26 3.67
N ARG A 335 16.87 29.16 4.51
CA ARG A 335 17.15 29.21 5.95
C ARG A 335 16.12 28.39 6.70
N VAL A 336 16.42 27.11 6.97
CA VAL A 336 15.43 26.12 7.41
C VAL A 336 15.42 25.91 8.92
N ARG A 337 14.22 25.84 9.50
CA ARG A 337 13.97 25.49 10.89
C ARG A 337 12.66 24.70 11.02
N ALA A 338 12.57 23.95 12.11
CA ALA A 338 11.37 23.34 12.64
C ALA A 338 11.50 23.26 14.17
N ASP A 339 10.53 22.66 14.84
CA ASP A 339 10.57 22.47 16.29
C ASP A 339 11.73 21.59 16.75
N GLY A 340 12.22 21.82 17.98
CA GLY A 340 13.33 21.09 18.59
C GLY A 340 13.03 19.65 19.01
N ASP A 341 12.06 18.98 18.38
CA ASP A 341 11.68 17.60 18.66
C ASP A 341 12.14 16.61 17.56
N ALA A 342 11.85 15.32 17.75
CA ALA A 342 12.28 14.30 16.79
C ALA A 342 11.67 14.49 15.39
N VAL A 343 10.47 15.05 15.29
CA VAL A 343 9.79 15.31 14.02
C VAL A 343 10.41 16.52 13.34
N GLY A 344 10.61 17.62 14.06
CA GLY A 344 11.22 18.83 13.53
C GLY A 344 12.67 18.60 13.07
N TRP A 345 13.47 17.81 13.81
CA TRP A 345 14.79 17.37 13.33
C TRP A 345 14.71 16.52 12.05
N SER A 346 13.68 15.68 11.89
CA SER A 346 13.45 14.94 10.64
C SER A 346 13.04 15.85 9.48
N ILE A 347 12.27 16.92 9.75
CA ILE A 347 11.89 17.92 8.74
C ILE A 347 13.13 18.65 8.24
N VAL A 348 13.91 19.20 9.16
CA VAL A 348 15.15 19.93 8.86
C VAL A 348 16.13 19.03 8.12
N GLY A 349 16.32 17.79 8.58
CA GLY A 349 17.19 16.83 7.90
C GLY A 349 16.81 16.62 6.43
N ARG A 350 15.51 16.49 6.12
CA ARG A 350 15.02 16.37 4.74
C ARG A 350 15.21 17.67 3.94
N LEU A 351 14.93 18.82 4.52
CA LEU A 351 15.06 20.11 3.81
C LEU A 351 16.52 20.46 3.50
N LEU A 352 17.47 20.02 4.33
CA LEU A 352 18.90 20.18 4.10
C LEU A 352 19.44 19.36 2.92
N GLU A 353 18.66 18.43 2.36
CA GLU A 353 19.01 17.74 1.11
C GLU A 353 18.85 18.66 -0.12
N LEU A 354 18.13 19.78 0.02
CA LEU A 354 17.96 20.76 -1.05
C LEU A 354 19.24 21.59 -1.26
N PRO A 355 19.60 21.95 -2.51
CA PRO A 355 20.73 22.84 -2.78
C PRO A 355 20.60 24.16 -2.02
N GLY A 356 21.68 24.61 -1.37
CA GLY A 356 21.73 25.90 -0.68
C GLY A 356 20.91 25.97 0.62
N ALA A 357 20.36 24.86 1.12
CA ALA A 357 19.66 24.84 2.40
C ALA A 357 20.63 24.84 3.59
N GLU A 358 20.39 25.74 4.53
CA GLU A 358 21.19 25.92 5.75
C GLU A 358 20.28 26.03 6.97
N ARG A 359 20.73 25.50 8.11
CA ARG A 359 19.98 25.59 9.37
C ARG A 359 19.87 27.02 9.83
N TRP A 360 18.66 27.43 10.18
CA TRP A 360 18.36 28.72 10.79
C TRP A 360 18.33 28.58 12.31
N ARG A 361 19.32 29.18 12.99
CA ARG A 361 19.59 29.14 14.45
C ARG A 361 19.28 27.83 15.18
N MET A 362 19.45 26.69 14.52
CA MET A 362 19.15 25.36 15.06
C MET A 362 20.46 24.55 15.21
N PRO A 363 21.29 24.84 16.23
CA PRO A 363 22.51 24.07 16.49
C PRO A 363 22.17 22.62 16.84
N ASP A 364 23.11 21.72 16.62
CA ASP A 364 22.92 20.28 16.86
C ASP A 364 22.40 20.01 18.28
N GLY A 365 21.30 19.28 18.38
CA GLY A 365 20.71 18.89 19.67
C GLY A 365 19.89 19.97 20.38
N LEU A 366 19.61 21.11 19.74
CA LEU A 366 18.61 22.08 20.22
C LEU A 366 17.25 21.39 20.45
N LYS A 367 16.61 21.73 21.57
CA LYS A 367 15.30 21.20 21.99
C LYS A 367 14.18 22.24 22.10
N ALA A 368 14.50 23.51 21.86
CA ALA A 368 13.54 24.60 21.94
C ALA A 368 12.56 24.54 20.78
N TYR A 369 11.28 24.78 21.06
CA TYR A 369 10.24 24.97 20.05
C TYR A 369 10.37 26.35 19.37
N GLU A 370 9.78 26.52 18.19
CA GLU A 370 9.91 27.77 17.44
C GLU A 370 9.34 28.97 18.21
N GLU A 371 8.26 28.78 18.98
CA GLU A 371 7.64 29.84 19.79
C GLU A 371 8.53 30.31 20.95
N GLU A 372 9.36 29.42 21.50
CA GLU A 372 10.29 29.77 22.59
C GLU A 372 11.42 30.69 22.10
N LEU A 373 11.67 30.71 20.80
CA LEU A 373 12.71 31.52 20.16
C LEU A 373 12.14 32.67 19.34
N LEU A 374 10.83 32.94 19.44
CA LEU A 374 10.11 33.85 18.54
C LEU A 374 10.81 35.21 18.38
N ASP A 375 11.22 35.86 19.47
CA ASP A 375 11.91 37.16 19.41
C ASP A 375 13.22 37.11 18.60
N ASP A 376 14.00 36.04 18.79
CA ASP A 376 15.23 35.80 18.02
C ASP A 376 14.94 35.56 16.54
N LEU A 377 13.86 34.83 16.23
CA LEU A 377 13.43 34.59 14.85
C LEU A 377 13.00 35.89 14.16
N LEU A 378 12.16 36.67 14.83
CA LEU A 378 11.69 37.96 14.33
C LEU A 378 12.85 38.94 14.11
N SER A 379 13.90 38.89 14.94
CA SER A 379 15.09 39.73 14.74
C SER A 379 15.85 39.47 13.42
N ASP A 380 15.74 38.26 12.86
CA ASP A 380 16.30 37.94 11.55
C ASP A 380 15.33 38.30 10.42
N LEU A 381 14.03 38.09 10.62
CA LEU A 381 12.97 38.36 9.65
C LEU A 381 12.71 39.86 9.42
N GLY A 382 13.09 40.73 10.37
CA GLY A 382 12.97 42.18 10.25
C GLY A 382 14.13 42.87 9.52
N ARG A 383 15.12 42.12 9.01
CA ARG A 383 16.27 42.71 8.29
C ARG A 383 15.88 42.97 6.83
N PRO A 384 16.06 44.18 6.29
CA PRO A 384 15.81 44.40 4.87
C PRO A 384 16.77 43.53 4.05
N ALA A 385 16.22 42.82 3.05
CA ALA A 385 17.02 42.06 2.10
C ALA A 385 18.08 42.99 1.47
N PRO A 386 19.38 42.65 1.51
CA PRO A 386 20.42 43.49 0.93
C PRO A 386 20.16 43.69 -0.57
N GLY A 387 19.79 44.90 -0.98
CA GLY A 387 19.56 45.28 -2.37
C GLY A 387 18.19 45.87 -2.70
N VAL A 388 17.19 45.75 -1.81
CA VAL A 388 15.89 46.43 -2.00
C VAL A 388 16.00 47.83 -1.42
N THR A 389 16.25 48.82 -2.28
CA THR A 389 16.09 50.23 -1.87
C THR A 389 14.60 50.47 -1.60
N PRO A 390 14.23 51.02 -0.43
CA PRO A 390 12.83 51.38 -0.19
C PRO A 390 12.45 52.48 -1.17
N HIS A 391 11.53 52.16 -2.08
CA HIS A 391 10.90 53.17 -2.92
C HIS A 391 9.99 53.99 -2.00
N HIS A 392 10.52 55.07 -1.43
CA HIS A 392 9.70 56.07 -0.75
C HIS A 392 8.83 56.78 -1.79
N GLY A 393 7.62 56.26 -2.00
CA GLY A 393 6.56 56.95 -2.70
C GLY A 393 6.14 58.18 -1.91
N ARG A 394 6.18 59.34 -2.59
CA ARG A 394 5.51 60.56 -2.16
C ARG A 394 4.03 60.51 -2.50
#